data_AF-A0A9C6E082-F1
#
_entry.id   AF-A0A9C6E082-F1
#
_cell.length_a   1.000
_cell.length_b   1.000
_cell.length_c   1.000
_cell.angle_alpha   90.00
_cell.angle_beta   90.00
_cell.angle_gamma   90.00
#
_symmetry.space_group_name_H-M   'P 1'
#
loop_
_entity.id
_entity.type
_entity.pdbx_description
1 polymer ?
#
loop_
_entity_poly.entity_id
_entity_poly.type
_entity_poly.pdbx_seq_one_letter_code
_entity_poly.pdbx_strand_id
1 'polypeptide(L)'
;MLKSRNFWCTQRRWKSGKTRWSIQQRKRTNIDRALENFDDFYGSVFGLRWKNMRVALLTEHKYIAMVNNFGDTEKTCSQLEMDGAINIKSLVQLAKERSEGESLLQNNPSSYKMEDKLEIIARRQEEREIRSLYPEGTTEQEIPQHLEYKTSDNTESKRPPTSDLNETPKSSMGHALETDVCLDERRIIDPEIGTGGLYEFVPATKIKGMEDWIPESDYYRYYQTTTDFPLKIEPELNFSYPENLALYTYEMGNCSEFRPPRKCLTGLLC
;
A
#
# COMPACT_ATOMS: atom_id res chain seq x y z
N MET A 1 -37.58 -3.48 -68.59
CA MET A 1 -37.36 -2.10 -68.12
C MET A 1 -36.89 -2.13 -66.67
N LEU A 2 -35.60 -1.88 -66.42
CA LEU A 2 -35.01 -1.87 -65.08
C LEU A 2 -35.30 -0.52 -64.39
N LYS A 3 -35.87 -0.57 -63.18
CA LYS A 3 -36.06 0.62 -62.33
C LYS A 3 -34.71 1.05 -61.76
N SER A 4 -34.22 2.22 -62.16
CA SER A 4 -33.04 2.85 -61.55
C SER A 4 -33.35 3.23 -60.11
N ARG A 5 -32.64 2.64 -59.14
CA ARG A 5 -32.65 3.12 -57.75
C ARG A 5 -31.81 4.39 -57.68
N ASN A 6 -32.45 5.52 -57.35
CA ASN A 6 -31.76 6.75 -57.02
C ASN A 6 -30.98 6.56 -55.71
N PHE A 7 -29.66 6.43 -55.81
CA PHE A 7 -28.79 6.47 -54.65
C PHE A 7 -28.61 7.93 -54.23
N TRP A 8 -29.30 8.34 -53.17
CA TRP A 8 -29.04 9.62 -52.52
C TRP A 8 -27.69 9.52 -51.80
N CYS A 9 -26.65 10.04 -52.43
CA CYS A 9 -25.35 10.21 -51.78
C CYS A 9 -25.43 11.44 -50.87
N THR A 10 -25.74 11.22 -49.59
CA THR A 10 -25.66 12.28 -48.59
C THR A 10 -24.19 12.48 -48.21
N GLN A 11 -23.71 13.72 -48.29
CA GLN A 11 -22.36 14.04 -47.81
C GLN A 11 -22.32 13.85 -46.29
N ARG A 12 -21.71 12.74 -45.84
CA ARG A 12 -21.46 12.49 -44.42
C ARG A 12 -20.17 13.20 -44.04
N ARG A 13 -20.28 14.31 -43.31
CA ARG A 13 -19.12 14.97 -42.70
C ARG A 13 -18.55 14.06 -41.60
N TRP A 14 -17.44 13.39 -41.90
CA TRP A 14 -16.66 12.69 -40.89
C TRP A 14 -16.15 13.73 -39.88
N LYS A 15 -16.60 13.65 -38.63
CA LYS A 15 -16.09 14.48 -37.53
C LYS A 15 -14.69 13.97 -37.18
N SER A 16 -13.69 14.36 -37.96
CA SER A 16 -12.29 14.11 -37.62
C SER A 16 -11.91 14.96 -36.40
N GLY A 17 -11.75 14.29 -35.26
CA GLY A 17 -10.56 14.39 -34.43
C GLY A 17 -10.21 15.73 -33.78
N LYS A 18 -11.16 16.42 -33.14
CA LYS A 18 -10.80 17.27 -31.98
C LYS A 18 -11.33 16.60 -30.73
N THR A 19 -10.49 15.77 -30.12
CA THR A 19 -10.72 15.28 -28.75
C THR A 19 -11.03 16.50 -27.91
N ARG A 20 -12.29 16.62 -27.48
CA ARG A 20 -12.70 17.71 -26.59
C ARG A 20 -11.78 17.64 -25.37
N TRP A 21 -11.22 18.76 -24.93
CA TRP A 21 -10.36 18.86 -23.75
C TRP A 21 -11.00 18.20 -22.50
N SER A 22 -12.33 18.24 -22.39
CA SER A 22 -13.11 17.54 -21.35
C SER A 22 -13.14 16.01 -21.45
N ILE A 23 -12.76 15.44 -22.60
CA ILE A 23 -12.58 13.99 -22.83
C ILE A 23 -11.11 13.61 -22.55
N GLN A 24 -10.18 14.54 -22.76
CA GLN A 24 -8.75 14.34 -22.54
C GLN A 24 -8.34 14.46 -21.07
N GLN A 25 -9.04 15.28 -20.29
CA GLN A 25 -8.88 15.39 -18.84
C GLN A 25 -10.13 14.83 -18.15
N ARG A 26 -10.01 13.66 -17.52
CA ARG A 26 -11.07 13.15 -16.64
C ARG A 26 -11.25 14.18 -15.51
N LYS A 27 -12.49 14.61 -15.28
CA LYS A 27 -12.79 15.49 -14.15
C LYS A 27 -12.47 14.73 -12.86
N ARG A 28 -11.66 15.33 -11.98
CA ARG A 28 -11.42 14.79 -10.63
C ARG A 28 -12.75 14.72 -9.90
N THR A 29 -13.11 13.52 -9.45
CA THR A 29 -14.28 13.29 -8.62
C THR A 29 -13.97 13.63 -7.17
N ASN A 30 -15.01 13.75 -6.33
CA ASN A 30 -14.81 13.91 -4.88
C ASN A 30 -14.09 12.69 -4.28
N ILE A 31 -14.26 11.51 -4.87
CA ILE A 31 -13.56 10.29 -4.47
C ILE A 31 -12.06 10.41 -4.76
N ASP A 32 -11.69 10.94 -5.93
CA ASP A 32 -10.28 11.16 -6.28
C ASP A 32 -9.61 12.15 -5.31
N ARG A 33 -10.31 13.23 -4.94
CA ARG A 33 -9.82 14.20 -3.94
C ARG A 33 -9.66 13.57 -2.55
N ALA A 34 -10.61 12.72 -2.15
CA ALA A 34 -10.50 12.00 -0.89
C ALA A 34 -9.32 11.02 -0.90
N LEU A 35 -9.08 10.33 -2.02
CA LEU A 35 -7.95 9.43 -2.19
C LEU A 35 -6.61 10.18 -2.17
N GLU A 36 -6.51 11.34 -2.82
CA GLU A 36 -5.33 12.22 -2.76
C GLU A 36 -5.04 12.62 -1.31
N ASN A 37 -6.05 13.07 -0.56
CA ASN A 37 -5.90 13.41 0.85
C ASN A 37 -5.45 12.21 1.71
N PHE A 38 -6.05 11.03 1.49
CA PHE A 38 -5.64 9.81 2.19
C PHE A 38 -4.20 9.41 1.87
N ASP A 39 -3.76 9.55 0.62
CA ASP A 39 -2.39 9.29 0.22
C ASP A 39 -1.39 10.22 0.90
N ASP A 40 -1.73 11.51 0.99
CA ASP A 40 -0.88 12.52 1.61
C ASP A 40 -0.76 12.31 3.12
N PHE A 41 -1.89 12.11 3.80
CA PHE A 41 -1.91 11.96 5.26
C PHE A 41 -1.40 10.57 5.68
N TYR A 42 -2.06 9.49 5.25
CA TYR A 42 -1.74 8.14 5.69
C TYR A 42 -0.47 7.58 5.05
N GLY A 43 -0.09 8.06 3.86
CA GLY A 43 1.21 7.75 3.26
C GLY A 43 2.35 8.25 4.13
N SER A 44 2.20 9.42 4.76
CA SER A 44 3.20 9.95 5.69
C SER A 44 3.27 9.16 7.01
N VAL A 45 2.13 8.69 7.53
CA VAL A 45 2.05 7.97 8.82
C VAL A 45 2.50 6.50 8.69
N PHE A 46 2.04 5.79 7.66
CA PHE A 46 2.26 4.35 7.51
C PHE A 46 3.33 3.99 6.46
N GLY A 47 3.87 4.99 5.74
CA GLY A 47 4.94 4.80 4.76
C GLY A 47 4.60 3.72 3.72
N LEU A 48 5.46 2.71 3.60
CA LEU A 48 5.27 1.62 2.65
C LEU A 48 4.01 0.78 2.90
N ARG A 49 3.57 0.67 4.17
CA ARG A 49 2.39 -0.15 4.55
C ARG A 49 1.08 0.48 4.09
N TRP A 50 1.05 1.80 3.88
CA TRP A 50 -0.12 2.51 3.37
C TRP A 50 -0.61 1.92 2.04
N LYS A 51 0.30 1.53 1.14
CA LYS A 51 -0.09 0.95 -0.15
C LYS A 51 -0.92 -0.31 0.02
N ASN A 52 -0.55 -1.18 0.97
CA ASN A 52 -1.29 -2.41 1.26
C ASN A 52 -2.64 -2.10 1.91
N MET A 53 -2.68 -1.16 2.86
CA MET A 53 -3.92 -0.71 3.50
C MET A 53 -4.88 -0.07 2.49
N ARG A 54 -4.37 0.76 1.58
CA ARG A 54 -5.13 1.39 0.50
C ARG A 54 -5.75 0.34 -0.42
N VAL A 55 -4.99 -0.68 -0.81
CA VAL A 55 -5.54 -1.79 -1.59
C VAL A 55 -6.68 -2.46 -0.83
N ALA A 56 -6.49 -2.75 0.47
CA ALA A 56 -7.53 -3.36 1.31
C ALA A 56 -8.80 -2.50 1.47
N LEU A 57 -8.66 -1.17 1.50
CA LEU A 57 -9.80 -0.23 1.54
C LEU A 57 -10.57 -0.14 0.21
N LEU A 58 -9.88 -0.39 -0.91
CA LEU A 58 -10.48 -0.35 -2.25
C LEU A 58 -11.04 -1.71 -2.69
N THR A 59 -10.72 -2.78 -1.97
CA THR A 59 -11.30 -4.10 -2.19
C THR A 59 -12.63 -4.28 -1.48
N GLU A 60 -13.40 -5.26 -1.91
CA GLU A 60 -14.64 -5.67 -1.25
C GLU A 60 -14.40 -6.08 0.20
N HIS A 61 -15.28 -5.64 1.10
CA HIS A 61 -15.16 -5.93 2.53
C HIS A 61 -15.66 -7.33 2.84
N LYS A 62 -14.89 -8.05 3.65
CA LYS A 62 -15.31 -9.36 4.16
C LYS A 62 -16.21 -9.17 5.38
N TYR A 63 -17.45 -9.63 5.27
CA TYR A 63 -18.42 -9.57 6.36
C TYR A 63 -18.29 -10.76 7.32
N ILE A 64 -18.75 -10.55 8.56
CA ILE A 64 -18.86 -11.57 9.61
C ILE A 64 -20.30 -11.54 10.10
N ALA A 65 -20.95 -12.69 10.17
CA ALA A 65 -22.29 -12.83 10.70
C ALA A 65 -22.22 -13.01 12.22
N MET A 66 -22.89 -12.12 12.95
CA MET A 66 -23.08 -12.23 14.39
C MET A 66 -24.47 -12.81 14.66
N VAL A 67 -24.52 -13.94 15.34
CA VAL A 67 -25.81 -14.58 15.68
C VAL A 67 -26.47 -13.82 16.82
N ASN A 68 -27.76 -13.53 16.66
CA ASN A 68 -28.56 -12.89 17.70
C ASN A 68 -28.93 -13.90 18.79
N ASN A 69 -28.40 -13.68 19.99
CA ASN A 69 -28.61 -14.57 21.16
C ASN A 69 -30.06 -14.59 21.68
N PHE A 70 -30.89 -13.62 21.32
CA PHE A 70 -32.30 -13.55 21.74
C PHE A 70 -33.26 -14.28 20.79
N GLY A 71 -32.74 -14.84 19.70
CA GLY A 71 -33.49 -15.59 18.71
C GLY A 71 -33.30 -17.11 18.80
N ASP A 72 -33.56 -17.79 17.69
CA ASP A 72 -33.31 -19.23 17.54
C ASP A 72 -31.83 -19.47 17.20
N THR A 73 -30.95 -19.43 18.20
CA THR A 73 -29.49 -19.52 18.02
C THR A 73 -29.07 -20.81 17.31
N GLU A 74 -29.48 -21.97 17.82
CA GLU A 74 -29.08 -23.28 17.27
C GLU A 74 -29.46 -23.45 15.80
N LYS A 75 -30.71 -23.08 15.44
CA LYS A 75 -31.18 -23.16 14.05
C LYS A 75 -30.39 -22.24 13.14
N THR A 76 -30.07 -21.04 13.61
CA THR A 76 -29.32 -20.04 12.84
C THR A 76 -27.87 -20.51 12.63
N CYS A 77 -27.24 -21.05 13.68
CA CYS A 77 -25.92 -21.66 13.60
C CYS A 77 -25.88 -22.81 12.59
N SER A 78 -26.83 -23.75 12.66
CA SER A 78 -26.90 -24.85 11.69
C SER A 78 -27.12 -24.37 10.26
N GLN A 79 -27.93 -23.32 10.05
CA GLN A 79 -28.13 -22.74 8.72
C GLN A 79 -26.85 -22.12 8.15
N LEU A 80 -26.12 -21.35 8.97
CA LEU A 80 -24.86 -20.75 8.58
C LEU A 80 -23.81 -21.82 8.25
N GLU A 81 -23.76 -22.90 9.03
CA GLU A 81 -22.87 -24.04 8.78
C GLU A 81 -23.22 -24.79 7.50
N MET A 82 -24.52 -24.99 7.22
CA MET A 82 -24.98 -25.57 5.94
C MET A 82 -24.64 -24.70 4.74
N ASP A 83 -24.59 -23.37 4.93
CA ASP A 83 -24.15 -22.41 3.92
C ASP A 83 -22.62 -22.38 3.73
N GLY A 84 -21.87 -23.16 4.52
CA GLY A 84 -20.42 -23.22 4.47
C GLY A 84 -19.71 -22.14 5.29
N ALA A 85 -20.42 -21.44 6.17
CA ALA A 85 -19.80 -20.52 7.12
C ALA A 85 -19.15 -21.27 8.28
N ILE A 86 -18.04 -20.75 8.76
CA ILE A 86 -17.19 -21.35 9.78
C ILE A 86 -17.26 -20.47 11.03
N ASN A 87 -17.41 -21.10 12.20
CA ASN A 87 -17.38 -20.39 13.48
C ASN A 87 -15.97 -19.86 13.77
N ILE A 88 -15.84 -18.58 14.09
CA ILE A 88 -14.55 -17.94 14.37
C ILE A 88 -13.93 -18.49 15.66
N LYS A 89 -14.73 -18.90 16.64
CA LYS A 89 -14.23 -19.47 17.90
C LYS A 89 -13.43 -20.74 17.67
N SER A 90 -13.90 -21.63 16.79
CA SER A 90 -13.16 -22.85 16.44
C SER A 90 -11.87 -22.52 15.69
N LEU A 91 -11.89 -21.53 14.78
CA LEU A 91 -10.69 -21.08 14.09
C LEU A 91 -9.63 -20.51 15.05
N VAL A 92 -10.05 -19.69 16.02
CA VAL A 92 -9.15 -19.13 17.03
C VAL A 92 -8.58 -20.23 17.92
N GLN A 93 -9.40 -21.18 18.35
CA GLN A 93 -8.94 -22.31 19.16
C GLN A 93 -7.90 -23.15 18.39
N LEU A 94 -8.17 -23.48 17.13
CA LEU A 94 -7.22 -24.20 16.27
C LEU A 94 -5.92 -23.42 16.08
N ALA A 95 -5.99 -22.10 15.91
CA ALA A 95 -4.81 -21.26 15.80
C ALA A 95 -3.99 -21.26 17.11
N LYS A 96 -4.66 -21.19 18.26
CA LYS A 96 -4.02 -21.25 19.57
C LYS A 96 -3.32 -22.59 19.81
N GLU A 97 -3.99 -23.70 19.49
CA GLU A 97 -3.44 -25.05 19.59
C GLU A 97 -2.19 -25.24 18.70
N ARG A 98 -2.19 -24.66 17.49
CA ARG A 98 -1.00 -24.67 16.60
C ARG A 98 0.16 -23.88 17.19
N SER A 99 -0.08 -22.66 17.67
CA SER A 99 0.96 -21.84 18.30
C SER A 99 1.55 -22.50 19.54
N GLU A 100 0.72 -23.13 20.37
CA GLU A 100 1.17 -23.91 21.53
C GLU A 100 1.97 -25.15 21.10
N GLY A 101 1.50 -25.89 20.09
CA GLY A 101 2.20 -27.06 19.56
C GLY A 101 3.59 -26.76 18.97
N GLU A 102 3.72 -25.65 18.22
CA GLU A 102 5.01 -25.21 17.67
C GLU A 102 6.00 -24.82 18.79
N SER A 103 5.51 -24.19 19.86
CA SER A 103 6.33 -23.88 21.03
C SER A 103 6.87 -25.13 21.73
N LEU A 104 6.10 -26.23 21.76
CA LEU A 104 6.53 -27.51 22.34
C LEU A 104 7.58 -28.23 21.48
N LEU A 105 7.52 -28.09 20.16
CA LEU A 105 8.51 -28.67 19.24
C LEU A 105 9.84 -27.92 19.30
N GLN A 106 9.83 -26.59 19.40
CA GLN A 106 11.06 -25.79 19.54
C GLN A 106 11.74 -25.95 20.91
N ASN A 107 10.97 -26.25 21.96
CA ASN A 107 11.46 -26.40 23.34
C ASN A 107 11.98 -27.81 23.67
N ASN A 108 12.11 -28.72 22.70
CA ASN A 108 12.67 -30.05 22.92
C ASN A 108 14.19 -30.06 22.64
N PRO A 109 15.08 -30.00 23.66
CA PRO A 109 16.53 -29.96 23.49
C PRO A 109 17.13 -31.27 22.94
N SER A 110 16.29 -32.30 22.72
CA SER A 110 16.70 -33.60 22.16
C SER A 110 16.82 -33.58 20.63
N SER A 111 16.09 -32.70 19.93
CA SER A 111 16.11 -32.60 18.46
C SER A 111 17.43 -32.01 17.97
N TYR A 112 17.88 -30.91 18.59
CA TYR A 112 19.15 -30.25 18.28
C TYR A 112 20.38 -31.16 18.52
N LYS A 113 20.29 -32.10 19.48
CA LYS A 113 21.37 -33.08 19.74
C LYS A 113 21.50 -34.17 18.69
N MET A 114 20.44 -34.45 17.91
CA MET A 114 20.53 -35.38 16.78
C MET A 114 21.08 -34.68 15.55
N GLU A 115 20.67 -33.43 15.31
CA GLU A 115 21.19 -32.61 14.20
C GLU A 115 22.71 -32.40 14.33
N ASP A 116 23.20 -31.99 15.51
CA ASP A 116 24.63 -31.85 15.79
C ASP A 116 25.39 -33.17 15.55
N LYS A 117 24.81 -34.31 15.95
CA LYS A 117 25.44 -35.62 15.76
C LYS A 117 25.48 -36.03 14.28
N LEU A 118 24.43 -35.72 13.52
CA LEU A 118 24.37 -35.97 12.08
C LEU A 118 25.40 -35.12 11.34
N GLU A 119 25.53 -33.84 11.71
CA GLU A 119 26.54 -32.94 11.14
C GLU A 119 27.97 -33.43 11.41
N ILE A 120 28.25 -33.86 12.65
CA ILE A 120 29.55 -34.46 13.02
C ILE A 120 29.82 -35.73 12.20
N ILE A 121 28.80 -36.57 11.97
CA ILE A 121 28.94 -37.80 11.17
C ILE A 121 29.18 -37.47 9.69
N ALA A 122 28.44 -36.49 9.14
CA ALA A 122 28.58 -36.05 7.75
C ALA A 122 29.98 -35.48 7.49
N ARG A 123 30.47 -34.58 8.35
CA ARG A 123 31.83 -34.03 8.26
C ARG A 123 32.89 -35.12 8.31
N ARG A 124 32.72 -36.13 9.17
CA ARG A 124 33.64 -37.27 9.28
C ARG A 124 33.58 -38.21 8.07
N GLN A 125 32.46 -38.24 7.37
CA GLN A 125 32.31 -38.97 6.11
C GLN A 125 33.04 -38.22 4.99
N GLU A 126 32.83 -36.91 4.88
CA GLU A 126 33.52 -36.03 3.92
C GLU A 126 35.04 -36.08 4.10
N GLU A 127 35.54 -35.97 5.33
CA GLU A 127 36.97 -36.07 5.60
C GLU A 127 37.56 -37.43 5.18
N ARG A 128 36.79 -38.52 5.30
CA ARG A 128 37.20 -39.85 4.83
C ARG A 128 37.20 -39.94 3.31
N GLU A 129 36.25 -39.31 2.65
CA GLU A 129 36.17 -39.26 1.18
C GLU A 129 37.29 -38.37 0.60
N ILE A 130 37.57 -37.22 1.22
CA ILE A 130 38.70 -36.36 0.83
C ILE A 130 40.03 -37.11 1.00
N ARG A 131 40.23 -37.78 2.14
CA ARG A 131 41.46 -38.56 2.38
C ARG A 131 41.61 -39.78 1.46
N SER A 132 40.51 -40.35 0.97
CA SER A 132 40.58 -41.46 0.02
C SER A 132 40.91 -40.99 -1.40
N LEU A 133 40.50 -39.76 -1.75
CA LEU A 133 40.76 -39.15 -3.05
C LEU A 133 42.17 -38.52 -3.14
N TYR A 134 42.70 -38.00 -2.04
CA TYR A 134 44.00 -37.34 -1.97
C TYR A 134 44.90 -38.00 -0.91
N PRO A 135 45.83 -38.89 -1.30
CA PRO A 135 46.83 -39.48 -0.39
C PRO A 135 47.78 -38.41 0.17
N GLU A 136 48.31 -38.60 1.38
CA GLU A 136 49.06 -37.60 2.19
C GLU A 136 50.43 -37.11 1.63
N GLY A 137 50.59 -37.04 0.32
CA GLY A 137 51.75 -36.45 -0.37
C GLY A 137 51.41 -35.26 -1.29
N THR A 138 50.14 -34.85 -1.40
CA THR A 138 49.72 -33.69 -2.21
C THR A 138 49.79 -32.40 -1.39
N THR A 139 50.41 -31.36 -1.95
CA THR A 139 50.57 -30.05 -1.31
C THR A 139 49.22 -29.44 -0.96
N GLU A 140 49.07 -28.87 0.25
CA GLU A 140 47.82 -28.35 0.83
C GLU A 140 47.04 -27.33 -0.03
N GLN A 141 47.65 -26.84 -1.12
CA GLN A 141 47.09 -25.87 -2.06
C GLN A 141 46.09 -26.46 -3.07
N GLU A 142 46.02 -27.80 -3.23
CA GLU A 142 45.16 -28.44 -4.24
C GLU A 142 43.85 -29.02 -3.69
N ILE A 143 43.57 -28.88 -2.38
CA ILE A 143 42.32 -29.33 -1.77
C ILE A 143 41.25 -28.24 -2.02
N PRO A 144 40.17 -28.51 -2.77
CA PRO A 144 39.12 -27.51 -2.99
C PRO A 144 38.43 -27.17 -1.66
N GLN A 145 38.61 -25.95 -1.17
CA GLN A 145 37.89 -25.46 0.01
C GLN A 145 36.41 -25.26 -0.35
N HIS A 146 35.56 -25.76 0.54
CA HIS A 146 34.10 -25.68 0.58
C HIS A 146 33.51 -24.43 -0.11
N LEU A 147 32.68 -24.64 -1.14
CA LEU A 147 31.93 -23.58 -1.84
C LEU A 147 30.87 -22.98 -0.91
N GLU A 148 31.13 -21.78 -0.39
CA GLU A 148 30.14 -21.00 0.36
C GLU A 148 29.03 -20.49 -0.58
N TYR A 149 27.87 -21.15 -0.54
CA TYR A 149 26.64 -20.57 -1.09
C TYR A 149 26.10 -19.55 -0.11
N LYS A 150 26.10 -18.27 -0.51
CA LYS A 150 25.52 -17.17 0.27
C LYS A 150 24.01 -17.38 0.43
N THR A 151 23.60 -17.90 1.59
CA THR A 151 22.25 -17.77 2.10
C THR A 151 22.04 -16.31 2.53
N SER A 152 21.11 -15.65 1.86
CA SER A 152 20.76 -14.25 2.14
C SER A 152 19.81 -14.18 3.33
N ASP A 153 20.29 -13.71 4.49
CA ASP A 153 19.45 -13.05 5.48
C ASP A 153 20.20 -11.93 6.23
N ASN A 154 19.62 -10.73 6.09
CA ASN A 154 19.68 -9.49 6.88
C ASN A 154 20.77 -9.29 7.95
N THR A 155 21.63 -8.28 7.75
CA THR A 155 21.59 -7.01 8.53
C THR A 155 22.44 -5.90 7.90
N GLU A 156 21.88 -4.68 7.96
CA GLU A 156 22.54 -3.37 8.04
C GLU A 156 23.25 -2.69 6.84
N SER A 157 22.83 -1.43 6.69
CA SER A 157 23.52 -0.29 6.07
C SER A 157 23.67 -0.25 4.54
N LYS A 158 22.81 0.56 3.92
CA LYS A 158 23.21 1.56 2.92
C LYS A 158 22.22 2.72 2.90
N ARG A 159 22.61 3.82 3.56
CA ARG A 159 22.03 5.15 3.36
C ARG A 159 22.30 5.58 1.91
N PRO A 160 21.35 6.20 1.21
CA PRO A 160 21.61 6.79 -0.10
C PRO A 160 22.50 8.04 0.04
N PRO A 161 23.28 8.36 -1.00
CA PRO A 161 24.24 9.46 -0.98
C PRO A 161 23.52 10.80 -0.87
N THR A 162 24.02 11.64 0.03
CA THR A 162 23.69 13.05 0.18
C THR A 162 23.88 13.77 -1.15
N SER A 163 22.81 14.34 -1.69
CA SER A 163 22.89 15.37 -2.72
C SER A 163 23.49 16.63 -2.10
N ASP A 164 24.65 17.04 -2.60
CA ASP A 164 25.27 18.32 -2.31
C ASP A 164 24.30 19.46 -2.66
N LEU A 165 23.61 19.98 -1.64
CA LEU A 165 23.10 21.34 -1.68
C LEU A 165 24.23 22.21 -1.13
N ASN A 166 24.98 22.83 -2.05
CA ASN A 166 25.79 23.98 -1.73
C ASN A 166 24.88 25.06 -1.16
N GLU A 167 24.82 25.16 0.18
CA GLU A 167 24.31 26.33 0.87
C GLU A 167 25.24 27.50 0.54
N THR A 168 24.90 28.29 -0.48
CA THR A 168 25.50 29.60 -0.65
C THR A 168 25.14 30.46 0.56
N PRO A 169 26.10 31.21 1.13
CA PRO A 169 25.83 32.05 2.28
C PRO A 169 24.72 33.04 1.95
N LYS A 170 23.77 33.17 2.88
CA LYS A 170 22.61 34.07 2.83
C LYS A 170 23.08 35.47 2.43
N SER A 171 22.88 35.81 1.17
CA SER A 171 23.08 37.17 0.69
C SER A 171 22.16 38.10 1.48
N SER A 172 22.62 39.29 1.82
CA SER A 172 21.83 40.22 2.62
C SER A 172 20.51 40.54 1.91
N MET A 173 19.44 40.79 2.66
CA MET A 173 18.11 41.10 2.12
C MET A 173 18.12 42.22 1.07
N GLY A 174 19.11 43.13 1.12
CA GLY A 174 19.30 44.17 0.12
C GLY A 174 19.74 43.65 -1.24
N HIS A 175 20.60 42.63 -1.28
CA HIS A 175 21.13 42.08 -2.54
C HIS A 175 20.09 41.23 -3.30
N ALA A 176 19.17 40.57 -2.60
CA ALA A 176 18.07 39.83 -3.24
C ALA A 176 17.04 40.79 -3.89
N LEU A 177 16.81 41.95 -3.29
CA LEU A 177 15.94 42.99 -3.86
C LEU A 177 16.53 43.64 -5.11
N GLU A 178 17.85 43.72 -5.23
CA GLU A 178 18.51 44.28 -6.41
C GLU A 178 18.60 43.28 -7.57
N THR A 179 18.79 41.98 -7.30
CA THR A 179 18.97 40.97 -8.37
C THR A 179 17.67 40.30 -8.83
N ASP A 180 16.69 40.13 -7.94
CA ASP A 180 15.49 39.33 -8.23
C ASP A 180 14.26 40.18 -8.63
N VAL A 181 14.36 41.51 -8.50
CA VAL A 181 13.30 42.42 -8.94
C VAL A 181 13.46 42.69 -10.43
N CYS A 182 12.89 41.80 -11.24
CA CYS A 182 12.65 42.06 -12.65
C CYS A 182 11.54 43.12 -12.79
N LEU A 183 11.94 44.39 -12.88
CA LEU A 183 11.02 45.49 -13.12
C LEU A 183 10.44 45.35 -14.53
N ASP A 184 9.12 45.22 -14.63
CA ASP A 184 8.43 45.11 -15.92
C ASP A 184 8.31 46.50 -16.57
N GLU A 185 9.31 46.85 -17.37
CA GLU A 185 9.39 48.13 -18.09
C GLU A 185 8.27 48.31 -19.12
N ARG A 186 7.52 47.25 -19.46
CA ARG A 186 6.40 47.30 -20.41
C ARG A 186 5.18 48.05 -19.90
N ARG A 187 5.17 48.42 -18.61
CA ARG A 187 4.11 49.22 -17.97
C ARG A 187 4.42 50.72 -17.96
N ILE A 188 5.58 51.13 -18.47
CA ILE A 188 5.91 52.55 -18.67
C ILE A 188 5.17 53.01 -19.94
N ILE A 189 4.22 53.93 -19.76
CA ILE A 189 3.45 54.49 -20.87
C ILE A 189 4.22 55.69 -21.40
N ASP A 190 4.76 55.58 -22.62
CA ASP A 190 5.34 56.73 -23.31
C ASP A 190 4.23 57.76 -23.59
N PRO A 191 4.38 59.03 -23.15
CA PRO A 191 3.35 60.06 -23.31
C PRO A 191 3.08 60.42 -24.77
N GLU A 192 3.92 59.99 -25.71
CA GLU A 192 3.74 60.21 -27.16
C GLU A 192 2.89 59.14 -27.85
N ILE A 193 2.58 58.02 -27.18
CA ILE A 193 1.78 56.93 -27.73
C ILE A 193 0.31 57.12 -27.31
N GLY A 194 -0.56 57.36 -28.29
CA GLY A 194 -1.97 57.64 -28.07
C GLY A 194 -2.72 56.54 -27.30
N THR A 195 -3.78 56.94 -26.58
CA THR A 195 -4.60 56.14 -25.66
C THR A 195 -5.32 54.92 -26.27
N GLY A 196 -5.12 54.63 -27.55
CA GLY A 196 -5.74 53.51 -28.27
C GLY A 196 -5.30 52.12 -27.76
N GLY A 197 -4.07 52.00 -27.23
CA GLY A 197 -3.58 50.75 -26.64
C GLY A 197 -4.20 50.39 -25.28
N LEU A 198 -4.86 51.34 -24.61
CA LEU A 198 -5.51 51.11 -23.31
C LEU A 198 -6.80 50.29 -23.42
N TYR A 199 -7.37 50.18 -24.62
CA TYR A 199 -8.59 49.42 -24.90
C TYR A 199 -8.31 48.02 -25.45
N GLU A 200 -7.04 47.66 -25.66
CA GLU A 200 -6.68 46.33 -26.12
C GLU A 200 -6.81 45.33 -24.98
N PHE A 201 -7.73 44.39 -25.13
CA PHE A 201 -7.97 43.35 -24.12
C PHE A 201 -6.77 42.41 -24.05
N VAL A 202 -5.98 42.52 -22.98
CA VAL A 202 -4.90 41.58 -22.68
C VAL A 202 -5.45 40.48 -21.76
N PRO A 203 -5.57 39.23 -22.24
CA PRO A 203 -6.04 38.14 -21.40
C PRO A 203 -5.06 37.88 -20.25
N ALA A 204 -5.59 37.64 -19.05
CA ALA A 204 -4.77 37.27 -17.90
C ALA A 204 -4.02 35.97 -18.17
N THR A 205 -2.69 36.02 -18.14
CA THR A 205 -1.81 34.86 -18.45
C THR A 205 -1.52 33.99 -17.22
N LYS A 206 -1.70 34.52 -16.00
CA LYS A 206 -1.44 33.83 -14.73
C LYS A 206 -2.41 34.30 -13.65
N ILE A 207 -2.90 33.38 -12.82
CA ILE A 207 -3.64 33.68 -11.59
C ILE A 207 -2.61 33.92 -10.49
N LYS A 208 -2.54 35.16 -9.98
CA LYS A 208 -1.75 35.50 -8.78
C LYS A 208 -2.51 35.08 -7.52
N GLY A 209 -1.81 34.62 -6.48
CA GLY A 209 -2.40 34.11 -5.24
C GLY A 209 -2.50 32.58 -5.11
N MET A 210 -1.96 31.81 -6.07
CA MET A 210 -1.62 30.39 -5.84
C MET A 210 -0.25 30.21 -5.19
N GLU A 211 0.49 31.30 -5.00
CA GLU A 211 1.82 31.30 -4.37
C GLU A 211 1.78 31.02 -2.85
N ASP A 212 0.64 31.31 -2.20
CA ASP A 212 0.37 30.92 -0.80
C ASP A 212 -0.36 29.57 -0.69
N TRP A 213 -0.60 28.89 -1.81
CA TRP A 213 -1.24 27.58 -1.80
C TRP A 213 -0.19 26.53 -1.38
N ILE A 214 -0.12 26.28 -0.08
CA ILE A 214 0.70 25.22 0.48
C ILE A 214 -0.15 23.94 0.45
N PRO A 215 0.33 22.85 -0.18
CA PRO A 215 -0.31 21.55 -0.08
C PRO A 215 -0.45 21.14 1.40
N GLU A 216 -1.61 20.61 1.80
CA GLU A 216 -1.81 20.16 3.18
C GLU A 216 -0.74 19.15 3.63
N SER A 217 -0.23 18.32 2.71
CA SER A 217 0.91 17.42 2.95
C SER A 217 2.17 18.14 3.47
N ASP A 218 2.47 19.32 2.93
CA ASP A 218 3.62 20.11 3.33
C ASP A 218 3.37 20.80 4.68
N TYR A 219 2.12 21.23 4.93
CA TYR A 219 1.70 21.71 6.26
C TYR A 219 1.89 20.63 7.34
N TYR A 220 1.49 19.39 7.07
CA TYR A 220 1.65 18.28 8.02
C TYR A 220 3.10 17.83 8.21
N ARG A 221 3.97 18.01 7.22
CA ARG A 221 5.41 17.70 7.34
C ARG A 221 6.09 18.55 8.43
N TYR A 222 5.67 19.80 8.63
CA TYR A 222 6.23 20.65 9.68
C TYR A 222 5.93 20.14 11.10
N TYR A 223 4.86 19.38 11.30
CA TYR A 223 4.58 18.73 12.59
C TYR A 223 5.37 17.43 12.81
N GLN A 224 6.06 16.91 11.79
CA GLN A 224 6.84 15.68 11.91
C GLN A 224 8.24 15.90 12.52
N THR A 225 8.72 17.14 12.63
CA THR A 225 10.06 17.44 13.17
C THR A 225 10.17 17.25 14.68
N THR A 226 9.03 17.14 15.37
CA THR A 226 8.93 16.76 16.78
C THR A 226 7.96 15.59 16.85
N THR A 227 8.48 14.37 16.92
CA THR A 227 7.65 13.17 17.11
C THR A 227 6.99 13.20 18.50
N ASP A 228 5.94 14.00 18.68
CA ASP A 228 5.13 14.02 19.90
C ASP A 228 4.29 12.73 20.02
N PHE A 229 4.19 11.95 18.93
CA PHE A 229 3.49 10.66 18.92
C PHE A 229 4.32 9.59 18.16
N PRO A 230 5.25 8.89 18.82
CA PRO A 230 5.84 7.68 18.24
C PRO A 230 4.72 6.65 18.01
N LEU A 231 4.46 6.32 16.74
CA LEU A 231 3.49 5.28 16.37
C LEU A 231 4.02 3.90 16.83
N LYS A 232 3.62 3.48 18.03
CA LYS A 232 3.90 2.14 18.54
C LYS A 232 2.91 1.15 17.93
N ILE A 233 3.39 0.34 16.99
CA ILE A 233 2.62 -0.78 16.45
C ILE A 233 2.90 -1.97 17.36
N GLU A 234 1.97 -2.29 18.25
CA GLU A 234 2.05 -3.45 19.12
C GLU A 234 1.21 -4.59 18.53
N PRO A 235 1.79 -5.79 18.35
CA PRO A 235 1.01 -6.94 17.91
C PRO A 235 0.08 -7.40 19.04
N GLU A 236 -1.22 -7.47 18.77
CA GLU A 236 -2.18 -8.06 19.69
C GLU A 236 -2.06 -9.59 19.64
N LEU A 237 -1.48 -10.18 20.68
CA LEU A 237 -1.32 -11.64 20.81
C LEU A 237 -2.50 -12.30 21.52
N ASN A 238 -3.28 -11.53 22.29
CA ASN A 238 -4.35 -12.04 23.12
C ASN A 238 -5.71 -11.61 22.55
N PHE A 239 -6.43 -12.56 21.98
CA PHE A 239 -7.80 -12.35 21.54
C PHE A 239 -8.78 -12.88 22.59
N SER A 240 -9.48 -11.98 23.28
CA SER A 240 -10.53 -12.36 24.24
C SER A 240 -11.87 -12.49 23.53
N TYR A 241 -12.42 -13.71 23.54
CA TYR A 241 -13.70 -14.01 22.89
C TYR A 241 -14.78 -14.36 23.93
N PRO A 242 -15.91 -13.64 23.98
CA PRO A 242 -16.99 -13.95 24.91
C PRO A 242 -17.64 -15.30 24.57
N GLU A 243 -17.86 -16.15 25.57
CA GLU A 243 -18.27 -17.55 25.35
C GLU A 243 -19.61 -17.70 24.63
N ASN A 244 -20.55 -16.77 24.90
CA ASN A 244 -21.93 -16.80 24.43
C ASN A 244 -22.13 -16.11 23.07
N LEU A 245 -21.08 -15.52 22.50
CA LEU A 245 -21.18 -14.92 21.17
C LEU A 245 -20.88 -16.01 20.14
N ALA A 246 -21.66 -16.06 19.07
CA ALA A 246 -21.36 -16.91 17.92
C ALA A 246 -21.14 -16.01 16.71
N LEU A 247 -19.92 -16.05 16.17
CA LEU A 247 -19.52 -15.30 14.98
C LEU A 247 -19.15 -16.28 13.87
N TYR A 248 -19.70 -16.07 12.68
CA TYR A 248 -19.50 -16.91 11.52
C TYR A 248 -18.87 -16.13 10.37
N THR A 249 -17.94 -16.77 9.67
CA THR A 249 -17.24 -16.19 8.52
C THR A 249 -17.03 -17.24 7.44
N TYR A 250 -17.01 -16.85 6.17
CA TYR A 250 -16.65 -17.75 5.08
C TYR A 250 -15.12 -17.97 5.02
N GLU A 251 -14.69 -18.90 4.18
CA GLU A 251 -13.28 -19.20 3.95
C GLU A 251 -12.44 -17.99 3.47
N MET A 252 -11.13 -18.13 3.52
CA MET A 252 -10.21 -17.06 3.10
C MET A 252 -10.33 -16.85 1.58
N GLY A 253 -10.60 -15.61 1.17
CA GLY A 253 -10.82 -15.26 -0.25
C GLY A 253 -12.28 -15.30 -0.69
N ASN A 254 -13.19 -15.84 0.12
CA ASN A 254 -14.62 -15.73 -0.13
C ASN A 254 -15.19 -14.46 0.54
N CYS A 255 -15.62 -13.51 -0.30
CA CYS A 255 -16.29 -12.26 0.10
C CYS A 255 -17.82 -12.30 -0.09
N SER A 256 -18.41 -13.48 -0.30
CA SER A 256 -19.85 -13.61 -0.50
C SER A 256 -20.65 -13.03 0.66
N GLU A 257 -21.73 -12.32 0.33
CA GLU A 257 -22.66 -11.79 1.32
C GLU A 257 -23.45 -12.90 2.00
N PHE A 258 -23.74 -12.72 3.29
CA PHE A 258 -24.64 -13.60 4.03
C PHE A 258 -26.08 -13.39 3.56
N ARG A 259 -26.90 -14.44 3.74
CA ARG A 259 -28.35 -14.31 3.49
C ARG A 259 -28.93 -13.23 4.41
N PRO A 260 -29.92 -12.45 3.91
CA PRO A 260 -30.54 -11.42 4.72
C PRO A 260 -31.29 -12.05 5.92
N PRO A 261 -31.32 -11.35 7.07
CA PRO A 261 -31.96 -11.84 8.28
C PRO A 261 -33.46 -12.11 8.08
N ARG A 262 -33.95 -13.20 8.65
CA ARG A 262 -35.35 -13.64 8.65
C ARG A 262 -35.97 -13.51 10.03
N LYS A 263 -37.29 -13.34 10.09
CA LYS A 263 -37.98 -13.32 11.39
C LYS A 263 -37.97 -14.71 12.02
N CYS A 264 -37.45 -14.79 13.23
CA CYS A 264 -37.51 -15.97 14.08
C CYS A 264 -38.87 -16.13 14.76
N LEU A 265 -39.08 -17.27 15.43
CA LEU A 265 -40.32 -17.57 16.15
C LEU A 265 -40.65 -16.52 17.23
N THR A 266 -39.62 -15.90 17.81
CA THR A 266 -39.73 -14.82 18.79
C THR A 266 -40.09 -13.46 18.17
N GLY A 267 -40.22 -13.37 16.83
CA GLY A 267 -40.47 -12.12 16.11
C GLY A 267 -39.24 -11.22 15.93
N LEU A 268 -38.10 -11.62 16.49
CA LEU A 268 -36.80 -10.96 16.31
C LEU A 268 -36.12 -11.41 15.02
N LEU A 269 -35.11 -10.64 14.60
CA LEU A 269 -34.29 -10.99 13.43
C LEU A 269 -33.32 -12.13 13.81
N CYS A 270 -33.70 -13.29 13.25
CA CYS A 270 -32.89 -14.40 12.75
C CYS A 270 -32.12 -14.02 11.48
#